data_AF-A0A7V5M0R2-F1
#
_entry.id   AF-A0A7V5M0R2-F1
#
_cell.length_a   1.000
_cell.length_b   1.000
_cell.length_c   1.000
_cell.angle_alpha   90.00
_cell.angle_beta   90.00
_cell.angle_gamma   90.00
#
_symmetry.space_group_name_H-M   'P 1'
#
loop_
_entity.id
_entity.type
_entity.pdbx_description
1 polymer ?
#
loop_
_entity_poly.entity_id
_entity_poly.type
_entity_poly.pdbx_seq_one_letter_code
_entity_poly.pdbx_strand_id
1 'polypeptide(L)'
;MWELFWNITGMVGLFGFLAFAIWAFVFTTFLKRRSGWYVFGACFFLILFVTGTLLFPGEEEIAEEIANPVKIYQRGIENEKKGAFERARKDYEIVLELEPGNERAVEKLQLIERREIALTFLKVAKGLCRKKKFAFALVKLKAAEKIAPPPGTLEDSSKLQKKIEKEIEFVKKFLSSQKKGG
;
A
#
# COMPACT_ATOMS: atom_id res chain seq x y z
N MET A 1 7.54 5.31 -1.62
CA MET A 1 8.86 5.03 -2.24
C MET A 1 9.09 5.91 -3.47
N TRP A 2 8.08 6.11 -4.33
CA TRP A 2 8.16 7.02 -5.48
C TRP A 2 8.32 8.50 -5.10
N GLU A 3 7.62 8.98 -4.07
CA GLU A 3 7.74 10.37 -3.57
C GLU A 3 9.15 10.71 -3.05
N LEU A 4 9.84 9.73 -2.46
CA LEU A 4 11.22 9.87 -1.99
C LEU A 4 12.18 10.08 -3.16
N PHE A 5 11.90 9.45 -4.30
CA PHE A 5 12.70 9.58 -5.51
C PHE A 5 12.59 11.00 -6.08
N TRP A 6 11.38 11.56 -6.13
CA TRP A 6 11.16 12.94 -6.58
C TRP A 6 11.81 13.98 -5.68
N ASN A 7 11.73 13.81 -4.36
CA ASN A 7 12.39 14.72 -3.41
C ASN A 7 13.91 14.69 -3.53
N ILE A 8 14.53 13.52 -3.70
CA ILE A 8 15.98 13.39 -3.88
C ILE A 8 16.40 14.04 -5.21
N THR A 9 15.65 13.79 -6.29
CA THR A 9 15.98 14.34 -7.61
C THR A 9 15.85 15.86 -7.63
N GLY A 10 14.82 16.41 -6.96
CA GLY A 10 14.65 17.85 -6.78
C GLY A 10 15.76 18.50 -5.96
N MET A 11 16.17 17.89 -4.84
CA MET A 11 17.28 18.40 -4.02
C MET A 11 18.61 18.40 -4.78
N VAL A 12 18.95 17.30 -5.46
CA VAL A 12 20.20 17.21 -6.25
C VAL A 12 20.20 18.25 -7.37
N GLY A 13 19.06 18.48 -8.02
CA GLY A 13 18.90 19.54 -9.03
C GLY A 13 19.15 20.94 -8.45
N LEU A 14 18.54 21.26 -7.30
CA LEU A 14 18.68 22.57 -6.64
C LEU A 14 20.13 22.84 -6.20
N PHE A 15 20.76 21.87 -5.54
CA PHE A 15 22.15 22.03 -5.07
C PHE A 15 23.14 22.06 -6.23
N GLY A 16 22.92 21.27 -7.29
CA GLY A 16 23.71 21.33 -8.51
C GLY A 16 23.64 22.70 -9.19
N PHE A 17 22.44 23.28 -9.25
CA PHE A 17 22.23 24.63 -9.80
C PHE A 17 22.93 25.71 -8.96
N LEU A 18 22.81 25.65 -7.62
CA LEU A 18 23.49 26.58 -6.72
C LEU A 18 25.02 26.49 -6.84
N ALA A 19 25.57 25.27 -6.88
CA ALA A 19 27.00 25.05 -7.04
C ALA A 19 27.50 25.59 -8.39
N PHE A 20 26.74 25.37 -9.47
CA PHE A 20 27.06 25.90 -10.79
C PHE A 20 26.99 27.43 -10.84
N ALA A 21 25.98 28.04 -10.20
CA ALA A 21 25.85 29.49 -10.11
C ALA A 21 27.02 30.13 -9.33
N ILE A 22 27.41 29.54 -8.21
CA ILE A 22 28.57 29.99 -7.42
C ILE A 22 29.86 29.83 -8.23
N TRP A 23 30.04 28.68 -8.89
CA TRP A 23 31.23 28.43 -9.72
C TRP A 23 31.33 29.42 -10.89
N ALA A 24 30.23 29.66 -11.60
CA ALA A 24 30.17 30.67 -12.66
C ALA A 24 30.48 32.06 -12.09
N PHE A 25 29.95 32.42 -10.93
CA PHE A 25 30.25 33.71 -10.28
C PHE A 25 31.75 33.86 -9.96
N VAL A 26 32.38 32.85 -9.36
CA VAL A 26 33.83 32.87 -9.07
C VAL A 26 34.65 32.94 -10.36
N PHE A 27 34.33 32.12 -11.35
CA PHE A 27 35.06 32.06 -12.62
C PHE A 27 35.02 33.40 -13.38
N THR A 28 33.93 34.14 -13.25
CA THR A 28 33.74 35.44 -13.91
C THR A 28 34.50 36.57 -13.24
N THR A 29 34.55 36.59 -11.91
CA THR A 29 35.38 37.55 -11.17
C THR A 29 36.86 37.41 -11.53
N PHE A 30 37.31 36.20 -11.88
CA PHE A 30 38.69 35.93 -12.24
C PHE A 30 39.05 36.35 -13.67
N LEU A 31 38.09 36.38 -14.61
CA LEU A 31 38.37 36.55 -16.04
C LEU A 31 38.28 37.98 -16.58
N LYS A 32 37.93 38.99 -15.77
CA LYS A 32 37.94 40.43 -16.11
C LYS A 32 37.37 40.77 -17.52
N ARG A 33 36.38 40.00 -17.98
CA ARG A 33 35.85 40.06 -19.35
C ARG A 33 34.43 40.62 -19.37
N ARG A 34 34.16 41.49 -20.36
CA ARG A 34 32.96 42.30 -20.60
C ARG A 34 31.65 41.58 -20.21
N SER A 35 30.94 42.16 -19.25
CA SER A 35 29.83 41.61 -18.45
C SER A 35 28.50 41.28 -19.16
N GLY A 36 28.41 41.42 -20.49
CA GLY A 36 27.12 41.40 -21.19
C GLY A 36 26.40 40.03 -21.24
N TRP A 37 27.14 38.93 -21.27
CA TRP A 37 26.55 37.60 -21.52
C TRP A 37 25.92 36.97 -20.27
N TYR A 38 26.29 37.43 -19.07
CA TYR A 38 25.76 36.90 -17.80
C TYR A 38 24.33 37.35 -17.53
N VAL A 39 23.99 38.57 -17.94
CA VAL A 39 22.61 39.10 -17.78
C VAL A 39 21.64 38.28 -18.63
N PHE A 40 22.03 37.92 -19.86
CA PHE A 40 21.23 37.07 -20.72
C PHE A 40 21.06 35.66 -20.15
N GLY A 41 22.12 35.04 -19.63
CA GLY A 41 22.04 33.74 -18.98
C GLY A 41 21.13 33.75 -17.75
N ALA A 42 21.30 34.73 -16.86
CA ALA A 42 20.48 34.87 -15.66
C ALA A 42 19.00 35.09 -16.01
N CYS A 43 18.70 35.98 -16.98
CA CYS A 43 17.32 36.19 -17.44
C CYS A 43 16.71 34.93 -18.05
N PHE A 44 17.46 34.16 -18.84
CA PHE A 44 16.96 32.91 -19.42
C PHE A 44 16.62 31.86 -18.35
N PHE A 45 17.47 31.69 -17.33
CA PHE A 45 17.18 30.80 -16.22
C PHE A 45 16.01 31.27 -15.35
N LEU A 46 15.87 32.58 -15.14
CA LEU A 46 14.73 33.14 -14.42
C LEU A 46 13.43 32.92 -15.19
N ILE A 47 13.45 33.05 -16.52
CA ILE A 47 12.31 32.73 -17.39
C ILE A 47 11.99 31.25 -17.32
N LEU A 48 12.98 30.34 -17.41
CA LEU A 48 12.77 28.90 -17.29
C LEU A 48 12.23 28.50 -15.91
N PHE A 49 12.69 29.14 -14.84
CA PHE A 49 12.21 28.90 -13.49
C PHE A 49 10.77 29.39 -13.32
N VAL A 50 10.48 30.62 -13.74
CA VAL A 50 9.14 31.22 -13.65
C VAL A 50 8.14 30.48 -14.53
N THR A 51 8.53 30.10 -15.76
CA THR A 51 7.69 29.23 -16.60
C THR A 51 7.56 27.85 -15.99
N GLY A 52 8.62 27.26 -15.43
CA GLY A 52 8.56 26.00 -14.70
C GLY A 52 7.65 26.03 -13.46
N THR A 53 7.42 27.18 -12.84
CA THR A 53 6.46 27.32 -11.73
C THR A 53 5.05 27.71 -12.19
N LEU A 54 4.93 28.52 -13.26
CA LEU A 54 3.65 28.98 -13.79
C LEU A 54 2.97 28.00 -14.74
N LEU A 55 3.71 27.08 -15.37
CA LEU A 55 3.16 26.04 -16.26
C LEU A 55 2.61 24.81 -15.50
N PHE A 56 2.75 24.79 -14.17
CA PHE A 56 2.12 23.80 -13.30
C PHE A 56 1.08 24.44 -12.36
N PRO A 57 0.10 25.22 -12.84
CA PRO A 57 -0.94 25.78 -11.99
C PRO A 57 -2.02 24.74 -11.61
N GLY A 58 -1.69 23.43 -11.62
CA GLY A 58 -2.67 22.34 -11.55
C GLY A 58 -2.54 21.43 -10.34
N GLU A 59 -1.50 21.54 -9.51
CA GLU A 59 -1.34 20.59 -8.39
C GLU A 59 -2.34 20.82 -7.26
N GLU A 60 -2.88 22.03 -7.09
CA GLU A 60 -3.86 22.33 -6.03
C GLU A 60 -5.27 21.81 -6.36
N GLU A 61 -5.75 21.95 -7.60
CA GLU A 61 -7.05 21.37 -8.02
C GLU A 61 -7.00 19.83 -8.13
N ILE A 62 -5.86 19.27 -8.55
CA ILE A 62 -5.66 17.82 -8.61
C ILE A 62 -5.55 17.21 -7.20
N ALA A 63 -4.96 17.91 -6.24
CA ALA A 63 -4.90 17.45 -4.85
C ALA A 63 -6.28 17.37 -4.19
N GLU A 64 -7.17 18.33 -4.49
CA GLU A 64 -8.52 18.37 -3.92
C GLU A 64 -9.41 17.24 -4.48
N GLU A 65 -9.25 16.89 -5.77
CA GLU A 65 -9.97 15.76 -6.37
C GLU A 65 -9.42 14.38 -5.92
N ILE A 66 -8.12 14.29 -5.58
CA ILE A 66 -7.47 13.09 -5.04
C ILE A 66 -7.88 12.81 -3.58
N ALA A 67 -8.26 13.84 -2.83
CA ALA A 67 -8.69 13.72 -1.43
C ALA A 67 -10.19 13.36 -1.28
N ASN A 68 -10.87 12.90 -2.34
CA ASN A 68 -12.27 12.50 -2.24
C ASN A 68 -12.40 11.08 -1.61
N PRO A 69 -12.93 10.95 -0.37
CA PRO A 69 -13.03 9.67 0.33
C PRO A 69 -13.86 8.64 -0.44
N VAL A 70 -14.86 9.08 -1.23
CA VAL A 70 -15.70 8.18 -2.04
C VAL A 70 -14.87 7.49 -3.13
N LYS A 71 -13.99 8.24 -3.82
CA LYS A 71 -13.11 7.69 -4.87
C LYS A 71 -12.07 6.75 -4.28
N ILE A 72 -11.50 7.10 -3.12
CA ILE A 72 -10.53 6.25 -2.42
C ILE A 72 -11.20 4.94 -1.97
N TYR A 73 -12.42 5.02 -1.44
CA TYR A 73 -13.21 3.84 -1.07
C TYR A 73 -13.49 2.92 -2.27
N GLN A 74 -13.86 3.49 -3.42
CA GLN A 74 -14.07 2.74 -4.66
C GLN A 74 -12.79 2.06 -5.15
N ARG A 75 -11.64 2.75 -5.07
CA ARG A 75 -10.32 2.16 -5.35
C ARG A 75 -10.01 0.98 -4.41
N GLY A 76 -10.38 1.10 -3.14
CA GLY A 76 -10.29 0.02 -2.16
C GLY A 76 -11.06 -1.22 -2.59
N ILE A 77 -12.31 -1.04 -3.05
CA ILE A 77 -13.14 -2.13 -3.60
C ILE A 77 -12.49 -2.77 -4.83
N GLU A 78 -11.93 -1.98 -5.74
CA GLU A 78 -11.25 -2.53 -6.92
C GLU A 78 -10.00 -3.32 -6.54
N ASN A 79 -9.21 -2.84 -5.58
CA ASN A 79 -8.05 -3.55 -5.06
C ASN A 79 -8.47 -4.86 -4.38
N GLU A 80 -9.57 -4.87 -3.63
CA GLU A 80 -10.16 -6.07 -3.02
C GLU A 80 -10.54 -7.11 -4.09
N LYS A 81 -11.24 -6.70 -5.16
CA LYS A 81 -11.60 -7.58 -6.29
C LYS A 81 -10.38 -8.15 -7.01
N LYS A 82 -9.27 -7.39 -7.06
CA LYS A 82 -7.99 -7.85 -7.62
C LYS A 82 -7.21 -8.77 -6.66
N GLY A 83 -7.71 -8.99 -5.44
CA GLY A 83 -7.01 -9.72 -4.38
C GLY A 83 -5.84 -8.95 -3.75
N ALA A 84 -5.71 -7.65 -4.03
CA ALA A 84 -4.70 -6.76 -3.49
C ALA A 84 -5.13 -6.20 -2.11
N PHE A 85 -5.40 -7.11 -1.16
CA PHE A 85 -5.98 -6.77 0.15
C PHE A 85 -5.17 -5.74 0.96
N GLU A 86 -3.84 -5.77 0.88
CA GLU A 86 -2.97 -4.78 1.54
C GLU A 86 -3.16 -3.36 0.99
N ARG A 87 -3.39 -3.24 -0.32
CA ARG A 87 -3.68 -1.93 -0.94
C ARG A 87 -5.10 -1.48 -0.60
N ALA A 88 -6.06 -2.40 -0.65
CA ALA A 88 -7.44 -2.12 -0.26
C ALA A 88 -7.52 -1.64 1.19
N ARG A 89 -6.78 -2.30 2.10
CA ARG A 89 -6.67 -1.90 3.51
C ARG A 89 -6.20 -0.45 3.64
N LYS A 90 -5.11 -0.08 2.99
CA LYS A 90 -4.60 1.29 3.01
C LYS A 90 -5.61 2.30 2.47
N ASP A 91 -6.30 1.96 1.40
CA ASP A 91 -7.36 2.81 0.84
C ASP A 91 -8.48 3.05 1.87
N TYR A 92 -8.93 2.00 2.56
CA TYR A 92 -9.95 2.13 3.60
C TYR A 92 -9.45 2.85 4.86
N GLU A 93 -8.18 2.68 5.24
CA GLU A 93 -7.55 3.44 6.33
C GLU A 93 -7.54 4.94 6.03
N ILE A 94 -7.16 5.34 4.81
CA ILE A 94 -7.21 6.75 4.36
C ILE A 94 -8.65 7.28 4.39
N VAL A 95 -9.64 6.47 3.99
CA VAL A 95 -11.05 6.87 4.07
C VAL A 95 -11.45 7.18 5.51
N LEU A 96 -10.96 6.41 6.49
CA LEU A 96 -11.23 6.68 7.92
C LEU A 96 -10.43 7.85 8.49
N GLU A 97 -9.26 8.17 7.93
CA GLU A 97 -8.53 9.39 8.27
C GLU A 97 -9.31 10.64 7.83
N LEU A 98 -9.94 10.58 6.65
CA LEU A 98 -10.76 11.67 6.10
C LEU A 98 -12.18 11.71 6.70
N GLU A 99 -12.79 10.54 6.92
CA GLU A 99 -14.13 10.37 7.44
C GLU A 99 -14.15 9.30 8.56
N PRO A 100 -13.82 9.66 9.81
CA PRO A 100 -13.73 8.70 10.91
C PRO A 100 -15.04 7.93 11.21
N GLY A 101 -16.19 8.49 10.81
CA GLY A 101 -17.51 7.87 10.97
C GLY A 101 -17.94 6.96 9.82
N ASN A 102 -17.08 6.68 8.84
CA ASN A 102 -17.45 5.87 7.66
C ASN A 102 -17.57 4.38 8.02
N GLU A 103 -18.77 3.96 8.43
CA GLU A 103 -19.08 2.58 8.84
C GLU A 103 -18.73 1.54 7.77
N ARG A 104 -18.87 1.89 6.48
CA ARG A 104 -18.57 0.98 5.37
C ARG A 104 -17.07 0.67 5.29
N ALA A 105 -16.22 1.68 5.45
CA ALA A 105 -14.78 1.50 5.49
C ALA A 105 -14.35 0.67 6.71
N VAL A 106 -14.96 0.90 7.87
CA VAL A 106 -14.73 0.08 9.08
C VAL A 106 -15.10 -1.38 8.83
N GLU A 107 -16.29 -1.65 8.27
CA GLU A 107 -16.74 -3.02 7.97
C GLU A 107 -15.76 -3.73 7.03
N LYS A 108 -15.32 -3.05 5.98
CA LYS A 108 -14.35 -3.58 5.03
C LYS A 108 -13.01 -3.92 5.67
N LEU A 109 -12.49 -3.06 6.55
CA LEU A 109 -11.26 -3.35 7.31
C LEU A 109 -11.42 -4.55 8.23
N GLN A 110 -12.54 -4.65 8.94
CA GLN A 110 -12.81 -5.81 9.81
C GLN A 110 -12.84 -7.12 9.02
N LEU A 111 -13.41 -7.12 7.81
CA LEU A 111 -13.42 -8.31 6.95
C LEU A 111 -12.00 -8.71 6.51
N ILE A 112 -11.16 -7.73 6.13
CA ILE A 112 -9.76 -7.96 5.77
C ILE A 112 -8.97 -8.51 6.97
N GLU A 113 -9.15 -7.93 8.16
CA GLU A 113 -8.49 -8.39 9.38
C GLU A 113 -8.90 -9.83 9.75
N ARG A 114 -10.20 -10.12 9.71
CA ARG A 114 -10.72 -11.49 9.92
C ARG A 114 -10.10 -12.49 8.94
N ARG A 115 -9.95 -12.09 7.68
CA ARG A 115 -9.30 -12.90 6.64
C ARG A 115 -7.83 -13.18 6.99
N GLU A 116 -7.07 -12.16 7.39
CA GLU A 116 -5.65 -12.30 7.78
C GLU A 116 -5.47 -13.22 9.00
N ILE A 117 -6.32 -13.04 10.01
CA ILE A 117 -6.33 -13.89 11.20
C ILE A 117 -6.62 -15.34 10.81
N ALA A 118 -7.67 -15.59 10.03
CA ALA A 118 -8.03 -16.93 9.57
C ALA A 118 -6.90 -17.60 8.76
N LEU A 119 -6.22 -16.86 7.88
CA LEU A 119 -5.05 -17.35 7.14
C LEU A 119 -3.89 -17.72 8.07
N THR A 120 -3.67 -16.93 9.13
CA THR A 120 -2.65 -17.20 10.15
C THR A 120 -2.96 -18.50 10.88
N PHE A 121 -4.20 -18.69 11.35
CA PHE A 121 -4.62 -19.94 11.98
C PHE A 121 -4.48 -21.14 11.04
N LEU A 122 -4.86 -21.00 9.77
CA LEU A 122 -4.70 -22.03 8.76
C LEU A 122 -3.21 -22.41 8.56
N LYS A 123 -2.32 -21.42 8.47
CA LYS A 123 -0.86 -21.64 8.36
C LYS A 123 -0.31 -22.38 9.58
N VAL A 124 -0.71 -21.98 10.78
CA VAL A 124 -0.30 -22.63 12.04
C VAL A 124 -0.82 -24.08 12.09
N ALA A 125 -2.07 -24.31 11.72
CA ALA A 125 -2.65 -25.65 11.68
C ALA A 125 -1.89 -26.57 10.73
N LYS A 126 -1.54 -26.11 9.52
CA LYS A 126 -0.70 -26.89 8.59
C LYS A 126 0.66 -27.23 9.19
N GLY A 127 1.28 -26.30 9.92
CA GLY A 127 2.51 -26.56 10.67
C GLY A 127 2.34 -27.64 11.75
N LEU A 128 1.21 -27.64 12.46
CA LEU A 128 0.88 -28.64 13.47
C LEU A 128 0.63 -30.03 12.85
N CYS A 129 -0.05 -30.10 11.70
CA CYS A 129 -0.23 -31.34 10.94
C CYS A 129 1.11 -31.97 10.55
N ARG A 130 2.08 -31.18 10.08
CA ARG A 130 3.44 -31.67 9.76
C ARG A 130 4.16 -32.26 10.98
N LYS A 131 3.89 -31.73 12.17
CA LYS A 131 4.41 -32.22 13.44
C LYS A 131 3.57 -33.37 14.04
N LYS A 132 2.61 -33.91 13.29
CA LYS A 132 1.65 -34.94 13.73
C LYS A 132 0.82 -34.53 14.96
N LYS A 133 0.68 -33.23 15.24
CA LYS A 133 -0.11 -32.67 16.36
C LYS A 133 -1.55 -32.39 15.93
N PHE A 134 -2.27 -33.42 15.49
CA PHE A 134 -3.57 -33.30 14.82
C PHE A 134 -4.69 -32.72 15.70
N ALA A 135 -4.73 -33.04 17.00
CA ALA A 135 -5.72 -32.48 17.92
C ALA A 135 -5.61 -30.95 18.01
N PHE A 136 -4.39 -30.43 18.17
CA PHE A 136 -4.13 -28.98 18.19
C PHE A 136 -4.40 -28.33 16.83
N ALA A 137 -4.06 -29.01 15.73
CA ALA A 137 -4.37 -28.53 14.39
C ALA A 137 -5.88 -28.35 14.20
N LEU A 138 -6.69 -29.31 14.65
CA LEU A 138 -8.16 -29.24 14.56
C LEU A 138 -8.72 -28.04 15.33
N VAL A 139 -8.21 -27.77 16.54
CA VAL A 139 -8.62 -26.60 17.33
C VAL A 139 -8.32 -25.30 16.57
N LYS A 140 -7.13 -25.18 15.98
CA LYS A 140 -6.75 -24.00 15.20
C LYS A 140 -7.59 -23.85 13.93
N LEU A 141 -7.93 -24.94 13.24
CA LEU A 141 -8.79 -24.90 12.06
C LEU A 141 -10.23 -24.50 12.39
N LYS A 142 -10.81 -25.01 13.48
CA LYS A 142 -12.15 -24.58 13.94
C LYS A 142 -12.18 -23.11 14.32
N ALA A 143 -11.10 -22.60 14.92
CA ALA A 143 -10.97 -21.18 15.19
C ALA A 143 -10.91 -20.37 13.86
N ALA A 144 -10.13 -20.85 12.88
CA ALA A 144 -10.07 -20.22 11.56
C ALA A 144 -11.45 -20.20 10.87
N GLU A 145 -12.20 -21.30 10.93
CA GLU A 145 -13.54 -21.43 10.35
C GLU A 145 -14.52 -20.42 10.94
N LYS A 146 -14.51 -20.26 12.28
CA LYS A 146 -15.40 -19.30 12.97
C LYS A 146 -15.05 -17.83 12.68
N ILE A 147 -13.76 -17.53 12.49
CA ILE A 147 -13.27 -16.16 12.28
C ILE A 147 -13.35 -15.75 10.81
N ALA A 148 -13.25 -16.72 9.88
CA ALA A 148 -13.20 -16.45 8.45
C ALA A 148 -14.40 -15.58 7.99
N PRO A 149 -14.16 -14.63 7.08
CA PRO A 149 -15.22 -13.78 6.55
C PRO A 149 -16.30 -14.65 5.85
N PRO A 150 -17.59 -14.23 5.89
CA PRO A 150 -18.67 -14.99 5.26
C PRO A 150 -18.47 -15.12 3.75
N PRO A 151 -19.01 -16.17 3.11
CA PRO A 151 -18.90 -16.34 1.66
C PRO A 151 -19.56 -15.14 0.94
N GLY A 152 -18.89 -14.59 -0.07
CA GLY A 152 -19.38 -13.46 -0.86
C GLY A 152 -19.12 -12.07 -0.28
N THR A 153 -18.55 -11.95 0.93
CA THR A 153 -18.17 -10.65 1.52
C THR A 153 -16.84 -10.09 1.00
N LEU A 154 -15.89 -10.99 0.69
CA LEU A 154 -14.64 -10.70 0.00
C LEU A 154 -14.51 -11.65 -1.19
N GLU A 155 -13.80 -11.23 -2.23
CA GLU A 155 -13.63 -12.00 -3.47
C GLU A 155 -13.14 -13.44 -3.23
N ASP A 156 -12.21 -13.64 -2.30
CA ASP A 156 -11.63 -14.95 -2.01
C ASP A 156 -12.20 -15.66 -0.78
N SER A 157 -13.22 -15.11 -0.11
CA SER A 157 -13.73 -15.66 1.16
C SER A 157 -14.27 -17.08 0.99
N SER A 158 -15.05 -17.32 -0.07
CA SER A 158 -15.58 -18.65 -0.40
C SER A 158 -14.46 -19.67 -0.68
N LYS A 159 -13.36 -19.24 -1.31
CA LYS A 159 -12.20 -20.08 -1.59
C LYS A 159 -11.42 -20.38 -0.31
N LEU A 160 -11.29 -19.40 0.59
CA LEU A 160 -10.66 -19.57 1.89
C LEU A 160 -11.44 -20.54 2.79
N GLN A 161 -12.76 -20.38 2.89
CA GLN A 161 -13.61 -21.28 3.68
C GLN A 161 -13.52 -22.73 3.18
N LYS A 162 -13.66 -22.95 1.86
CA LYS A 162 -13.48 -24.28 1.25
C LYS A 162 -12.11 -24.89 1.56
N LYS A 163 -11.04 -24.08 1.66
CA LYS A 163 -9.71 -24.56 2.04
C LYS A 163 -9.67 -24.98 3.51
N ILE A 164 -10.26 -24.19 4.41
CA ILE A 164 -10.30 -24.50 5.84
C ILE A 164 -11.12 -25.78 6.07
N GLU A 165 -12.28 -25.91 5.45
CA GLU A 165 -13.17 -27.06 5.56
C GLU A 165 -12.49 -28.36 5.12
N LYS A 166 -11.84 -28.35 3.94
CA LYS A 166 -11.07 -29.51 3.44
C LYS A 166 -9.98 -29.96 4.41
N GLU A 167 -9.29 -29.02 5.04
CA GLU A 167 -8.24 -29.34 6.03
C GLU A 167 -8.85 -29.89 7.32
N ILE A 168 -10.02 -29.39 7.74
CA ILE A 168 -10.76 -29.94 8.89
C ILE A 168 -11.16 -31.38 8.64
N GLU A 169 -11.76 -31.67 7.47
CA GLU A 169 -12.16 -33.02 7.09
C GLU A 169 -10.96 -33.98 7.05
N PHE A 170 -9.86 -33.54 6.45
CA PHE A 170 -8.61 -34.28 6.43
C PHE A 170 -8.17 -34.63 7.87
N VAL A 171 -8.04 -33.64 8.75
CA VAL A 171 -7.60 -33.87 10.14
C VAL A 171 -8.57 -34.78 10.90
N LYS A 172 -9.89 -34.62 10.72
CA LYS A 172 -10.91 -35.50 11.33
C LYS A 172 -10.76 -36.95 10.89
N LYS A 173 -10.53 -37.20 9.60
CA LYS A 173 -10.32 -38.55 9.04
C LYS A 173 -9.06 -39.21 9.62
N PHE A 174 -7.99 -38.45 9.81
CA PHE A 174 -6.75 -38.96 10.44
C PHE A 174 -6.94 -39.28 11.93
N LEU A 175 -7.68 -38.44 12.68
CA LEU A 175 -7.95 -38.71 14.09
C LEU A 175 -8.86 -39.95 14.28
N SER A 176 -9.84 -40.16 13.39
CA SER A 176 -10.72 -41.32 13.47
C SER A 176 -10.03 -42.63 13.11
N SER A 177 -9.03 -42.61 12.22
CA SER A 177 -8.23 -43.80 11.90
C SER A 177 -7.29 -44.20 13.04
N GLN A 178 -6.68 -43.24 13.75
CA GLN A 178 -5.84 -43.55 14.91
C GLN A 178 -6.61 -44.21 16.05
N LYS A 179 -7.87 -43.79 16.29
CA LYS A 179 -8.71 -44.37 17.35
C LYS A 179 -9.08 -45.84 17.11
N LYS A 180 -8.99 -46.35 15.87
CA LYS A 180 -9.35 -47.74 15.53
C LYS A 180 -8.16 -48.71 15.62
N GLY A 181 -6.94 -48.21 15.74
CA GLY A 181 -5.71 -49.01 15.65
C GLY A 181 -4.86 -49.06 16.91
N GLY A 182 -5.34 -48.51 18.03
CA GLY A 182 -4.70 -48.58 19.35
C GLY A 182 -5.73 -48.97 20.39
#